data_AF-A0A7Y5W3K3-F1
#
_entry.id   AF-A0A7Y5W3K3-F1
#
_cell.length_a   1.000
_cell.length_b   1.000
_cell.length_c   1.000
_cell.angle_alpha   90.00
_cell.angle_beta   90.00
_cell.angle_gamma   90.00
#
_symmetry.space_group_name_H-M   'P 1'
#
loop_
_entity.id
_entity.type
_entity.pdbx_description
1 polymer ?
#
loop_
_entity_poly.entity_id
_entity_poly.type
_entity_poly.pdbx_seq_one_letter_code
_entity_poly.pdbx_strand_id
1 'polypeptide(L)'
;MKLLDGGHHGARLTEEDRLRLIHWIDANGVYYDRYESDAYGPKRNLFASEPRKELESTYARRCATCHNSGDGRQDTWWLSLNRRDVALSRALMAPLAQSAGGWQRCGEAVFANKDDPDYRRFLAALTGLRTMLAQRPREDLLSLKGTAVESQPVVLPAPPPPMPDEAGSAWVYLSNLPWESGRAGWTRNGDGLPRRDRDVTENLLRLGKQRYRKGLGTHAPSEIVYRLDGQYARFRATVGGAEQGGTVVFQVFGDDRLLFESGVLKGMGEVKTTDVSVARVDRLRLVVTDGGDNYYADMANWADAKLERADVAATADRGR
;
A
#
# COMPACT_ATOMS: atom_id res chain seq x y z
N MET A 1 16.43 25.15 4.65
CA MET A 1 17.41 24.88 5.73
C MET A 1 16.90 25.06 7.15
N LYS A 2 15.72 25.66 7.40
CA LYS A 2 15.12 25.83 8.75
C LYS A 2 15.21 24.61 9.69
N LEU A 3 15.11 23.38 9.17
CA LEU A 3 15.27 22.13 9.95
C LEU A 3 16.71 21.87 10.41
N LEU A 4 17.72 22.17 9.57
CA LEU A 4 19.14 22.06 9.92
C LEU A 4 19.58 23.20 10.84
N ASP A 5 19.07 24.41 10.58
CA ASP A 5 19.39 25.60 11.37
C ASP A 5 18.68 25.60 12.75
N GLY A 6 17.65 24.77 12.93
CA GLY A 6 16.92 24.58 14.19
C GLY A 6 17.66 23.77 15.27
N GLY A 7 18.83 23.22 14.94
CA GLY A 7 19.66 22.41 15.84
C GLY A 7 19.24 20.93 15.88
N HIS A 8 20.24 20.03 15.92
CA HIS A 8 20.04 18.58 15.96
C HIS A 8 20.54 18.01 17.29
N HIS A 9 19.71 18.07 18.34
CA HIS A 9 20.01 17.53 19.68
C HIS A 9 21.38 17.96 20.28
N GLY A 10 21.74 19.23 20.13
CA GLY A 10 22.98 19.78 20.69
C GLY A 10 24.24 19.49 19.88
N ALA A 11 24.14 18.82 18.72
CA ALA A 11 25.24 18.73 17.77
C ALA A 11 25.63 20.12 17.25
N ARG A 12 26.91 20.48 17.36
CA ARG A 12 27.48 21.70 16.80
C ARG A 12 28.39 21.32 15.64
N LEU A 13 27.98 21.67 14.42
CA LEU A 13 28.79 21.47 13.22
C LEU A 13 29.69 22.70 13.02
N THR A 14 30.92 22.47 12.57
CA THR A 14 31.74 23.55 12.00
C THR A 14 31.09 24.06 10.72
N GLU A 15 31.46 25.25 10.24
CA GLU A 15 30.93 25.77 8.97
C GLU A 15 31.32 24.86 7.79
N GLU A 16 32.52 24.27 7.84
CA GLU A 16 32.97 23.29 6.85
C GLU A 16 32.10 22.02 6.85
N ASP A 17 31.82 21.46 8.02
CA ASP A 17 30.96 20.26 8.14
C ASP A 17 29.52 20.55 7.72
N ARG A 18 29.02 21.75 8.04
CA ARG A 18 27.70 22.21 7.60
C ARG A 18 27.64 22.33 6.07
N LEU A 19 28.63 22.94 5.44
CA LEU A 19 28.72 23.04 3.98
C LEU A 19 28.84 21.67 3.34
N ARG A 20 29.68 20.77 3.88
CA ARG A 20 29.76 19.37 3.42
C ARG A 20 28.42 18.65 3.52
N LEU A 21 27.71 18.79 4.63
CA LEU A 21 26.39 18.18 4.82
C LEU A 21 25.37 18.73 3.81
N ILE A 22 25.35 20.04 3.59
CA ILE A 22 24.46 20.68 2.60
C ILE A 22 24.79 20.19 1.20
N HIS A 23 26.07 20.21 0.81
CA HIS A 23 26.50 19.72 -0.50
C HIS A 23 26.23 18.23 -0.67
N TRP A 24 26.32 17.43 0.40
CA TRP A 24 26.01 16.01 0.36
C TRP A 24 24.50 15.75 0.23
N ILE A 25 23.65 16.53 0.89
CA ILE A 25 22.18 16.49 0.73
C ILE A 25 21.78 16.97 -0.66
N ASP A 26 22.31 18.11 -1.12
CA ASP A 26 22.04 18.68 -2.44
C ASP A 26 22.53 17.77 -3.58
N ALA A 27 23.65 17.07 -3.36
CA ALA A 27 24.12 16.04 -4.29
C ALA A 27 23.24 14.78 -4.31
N ASN A 28 22.16 14.71 -3.52
CA ASN A 28 21.31 13.54 -3.32
C ASN A 28 22.07 12.31 -2.78
N GLY A 29 23.15 12.49 -2.01
CA GLY A 29 23.98 11.38 -1.51
C GLY A 29 23.18 10.38 -0.65
N VAL A 30 22.26 10.87 0.18
CA VAL A 30 21.36 10.07 1.04
C VAL A 30 20.36 9.21 0.29
N TYR A 31 20.03 9.59 -0.95
CA TYR A 31 18.92 8.99 -1.69
C TYR A 31 19.31 8.56 -3.10
N TYR A 32 20.59 8.44 -3.42
CA TYR A 32 21.00 8.14 -4.80
C TYR A 32 20.39 6.84 -5.37
N ASP A 33 20.05 5.87 -4.52
CA ASP A 33 19.30 4.64 -4.86
C ASP A 33 17.77 4.78 -4.82
N ARG A 34 17.25 5.91 -4.34
CA ARG A 34 15.82 6.16 -4.05
C ARG A 34 15.24 7.43 -4.65
N TYR A 35 16.07 8.33 -5.15
CA TYR A 35 15.70 9.64 -5.67
C TYR A 35 16.45 9.91 -6.96
N GLU A 36 15.74 9.75 -8.06
CA GLU A 36 16.21 10.12 -9.39
C GLU A 36 15.89 11.60 -9.61
N SER A 37 16.87 12.36 -10.10
CA SER A 37 16.66 13.77 -10.43
C SER A 37 17.31 14.09 -11.77
N ASP A 38 16.49 14.52 -12.72
CA ASP A 38 16.96 14.99 -14.02
C ASP A 38 17.65 16.37 -13.91
N ALA A 39 17.51 17.06 -12.78
CA ALA A 39 18.10 18.38 -12.52
C ALA A 39 19.63 18.39 -12.57
N TYR A 40 20.27 17.22 -12.39
CA TYR A 40 21.72 17.06 -12.44
C TYR A 40 22.19 16.22 -13.65
N GLY A 41 21.32 16.07 -14.65
CA GLY A 41 21.58 15.33 -15.89
C GLY A 41 21.58 13.80 -15.74
N PRO A 42 21.74 13.05 -16.85
CA PRO A 42 21.55 11.60 -16.88
C PRO A 42 22.60 10.82 -16.07
N LYS A 43 23.70 11.47 -15.68
CA LYS A 43 24.82 10.84 -14.97
C LYS A 43 24.49 10.43 -13.53
N ARG A 44 23.42 11.00 -12.95
CA ARG A 44 22.98 10.73 -11.57
C ARG A 44 21.70 9.89 -11.48
N ASN A 45 21.19 9.39 -12.61
CA ASN A 45 20.04 8.50 -12.62
C ASN A 45 20.52 7.05 -12.71
N LEU A 46 20.53 6.37 -11.55
CA LEU A 46 20.93 4.97 -11.45
C LEU A 46 20.13 4.03 -12.32
N PHE A 47 18.86 4.36 -12.55
CA PHE A 47 17.96 3.53 -13.33
C PHE A 47 17.77 4.07 -14.75
N ALA A 48 18.41 5.14 -15.23
CA ALA A 48 18.13 5.67 -16.58
C ALA A 48 18.55 4.77 -17.78
N SER A 49 19.01 3.55 -17.54
CA SER A 49 19.62 2.66 -18.55
C SER A 49 18.79 1.40 -18.82
N GLU A 50 19.30 0.47 -19.63
CA GLU A 50 18.63 -0.81 -19.95
C GLU A 50 18.08 -1.60 -18.75
N PRO A 51 18.76 -1.66 -17.57
CA PRO A 51 18.19 -2.23 -16.36
C PRO A 51 16.78 -1.74 -16.07
N ARG A 52 16.48 -0.46 -16.25
CA ARG A 52 15.12 0.06 -16.04
C ARG A 52 14.11 -0.47 -17.03
N LYS A 53 14.46 -0.58 -18.31
CA LYS A 53 13.51 -1.08 -19.31
C LYS A 53 13.03 -2.48 -18.93
N GLU A 54 13.94 -3.35 -18.47
CA GLU A 54 13.59 -4.69 -17.98
C GLU A 54 12.78 -4.64 -16.67
N LEU A 55 13.12 -3.74 -15.74
CA LEU A 55 12.38 -3.55 -14.49
C LEU A 55 10.95 -3.05 -14.74
N GLU A 56 10.78 -2.04 -15.59
CA GLU A 56 9.48 -1.48 -16.00
C GLU A 56 8.62 -2.53 -16.69
N SER A 57 9.23 -3.28 -17.61
CA SER A 57 8.57 -4.35 -18.37
C SER A 57 8.08 -5.47 -17.43
N THR A 58 8.91 -5.89 -16.48
CA THR A 58 8.54 -6.91 -15.48
C THR A 58 7.48 -6.37 -14.52
N TYR A 59 7.61 -5.12 -14.08
CA TYR A 59 6.63 -4.47 -13.21
C TYR A 59 5.25 -4.42 -13.86
N ALA A 60 5.18 -3.99 -15.12
CA ALA A 60 3.93 -3.90 -15.87
C ALA A 60 3.22 -5.26 -15.97
N ARG A 61 3.98 -6.35 -16.15
CA ARG A 61 3.43 -7.71 -16.25
C ARG A 61 3.04 -8.32 -14.91
N ARG A 62 3.85 -8.12 -13.86
CA ARG A 62 3.83 -8.95 -12.65
C ARG A 62 3.40 -8.20 -11.39
N CYS A 63 3.52 -6.87 -11.37
CA CYS A 63 3.38 -6.07 -10.15
C CYS A 63 2.32 -4.98 -10.25
N ALA A 64 1.98 -4.53 -11.47
CA ALA A 64 1.08 -3.40 -11.71
C ALA A 64 -0.31 -3.58 -11.07
N THR A 65 -0.81 -4.80 -10.99
CA THR A 65 -2.11 -5.09 -10.36
C THR A 65 -2.16 -4.68 -8.88
N CYS A 66 -1.04 -4.73 -8.15
CA CYS A 66 -0.97 -4.32 -6.74
C CYS A 66 -0.39 -2.90 -6.54
N HIS A 67 0.40 -2.42 -7.50
CA HIS A 67 1.11 -1.15 -7.39
C HIS A 67 0.57 -0.04 -8.31
N ASN A 68 -0.51 -0.30 -9.05
CA ASN A 68 -1.11 0.53 -10.11
C ASN A 68 -0.26 0.60 -11.40
N SER A 69 -0.88 1.04 -12.51
CA SER A 69 -0.24 1.23 -13.80
C SER A 69 0.68 2.46 -13.79
N GLY A 70 1.98 2.20 -13.76
CA GLY A 70 3.07 3.16 -13.91
C GLY A 70 4.34 2.40 -14.26
N ASP A 71 5.44 3.11 -14.46
CA ASP A 71 6.76 2.52 -14.69
C ASP A 71 7.51 2.22 -13.36
N GLY A 72 6.81 2.35 -12.24
CA GLY A 72 7.38 2.23 -10.90
C GLY A 72 8.27 3.40 -10.48
N ARG A 73 8.44 4.48 -11.27
CA ARG A 73 9.27 5.67 -10.93
C ARG A 73 8.82 6.36 -9.67
N GLN A 74 7.53 6.66 -9.58
CA GLN A 74 6.97 7.35 -8.42
C GLN A 74 6.97 6.47 -7.16
N ASP A 75 7.19 5.16 -7.36
CA ASP A 75 7.26 4.15 -6.32
C ASP A 75 8.69 3.60 -6.12
N THR A 76 9.76 4.22 -6.62
CA THR A 76 11.17 3.70 -6.52
C THR A 76 11.64 3.30 -5.10
N TRP A 77 10.89 3.62 -4.04
CA TRP A 77 11.05 3.06 -2.68
C TRP A 77 11.08 1.52 -2.60
N TRP A 78 10.53 0.78 -3.58
CA TRP A 78 10.64 -0.70 -3.62
C TRP A 78 11.97 -1.21 -4.19
N LEU A 79 12.71 -0.39 -4.96
CA LEU A 79 13.94 -0.77 -5.67
C LEU A 79 15.21 -0.68 -4.80
N SER A 80 15.10 -1.08 -3.53
CA SER A 80 16.28 -1.18 -2.65
C SER A 80 17.21 -2.29 -3.13
N LEU A 81 18.34 -1.89 -3.73
CA LEU A 81 19.41 -2.80 -4.15
C LEU A 81 20.25 -3.22 -2.94
N ASN A 82 20.34 -4.53 -2.70
CA ASN A 82 21.37 -5.07 -1.82
C ASN A 82 22.67 -5.23 -2.63
N ARG A 83 23.67 -4.40 -2.32
CA ARG A 83 24.93 -4.33 -3.09
C ARG A 83 25.81 -5.57 -2.94
N ARG A 84 25.59 -6.38 -1.90
CA ARG A 84 26.42 -7.56 -1.60
C ARG A 84 25.83 -8.82 -2.19
N ASP A 85 24.58 -9.08 -1.87
CA ASP A 85 23.81 -10.15 -2.47
C ASP A 85 22.57 -9.55 -3.11
N VAL A 86 22.63 -9.43 -4.44
CA VAL A 86 21.55 -8.85 -5.23
C VAL A 86 20.26 -9.63 -5.05
N ALA A 87 20.31 -10.96 -4.85
CA ALA A 87 19.13 -11.78 -4.65
C ALA A 87 18.35 -11.41 -3.37
N LEU A 88 19.01 -10.79 -2.39
CA LEU A 88 18.40 -10.28 -1.17
C LEU A 88 17.82 -8.86 -1.31
N SER A 89 17.85 -8.28 -2.52
CA SER A 89 17.21 -7.00 -2.79
C SER A 89 15.70 -7.10 -2.55
N ARG A 90 15.12 -6.06 -1.93
CA ARG A 90 13.69 -6.09 -1.52
C ARG A 90 12.75 -6.34 -2.70
N ALA A 91 13.11 -5.81 -3.87
CA ALA A 91 12.37 -5.96 -5.11
C ALA A 91 12.30 -7.41 -5.63
N LEU A 92 13.25 -8.27 -5.24
CA LEU A 92 13.23 -9.71 -5.55
C LEU A 92 12.63 -10.53 -4.41
N MET A 93 12.92 -10.16 -3.15
CA MET A 93 12.46 -10.91 -1.98
C MET A 93 10.97 -10.75 -1.73
N ALA A 94 10.41 -9.54 -1.87
CA ALA A 94 9.00 -9.28 -1.65
C ALA A 94 8.06 -10.15 -2.53
N PRO A 95 8.24 -10.24 -3.86
CA PRO A 95 7.38 -11.05 -4.73
C PRO A 95 7.65 -12.57 -4.72
N LEU A 96 8.82 -13.02 -4.23
CA LEU A 96 9.21 -14.42 -4.23
C LEU A 96 8.49 -15.22 -3.12
N ALA A 97 8.04 -16.43 -3.45
CA ALA A 97 7.39 -17.35 -2.52
C ALA A 97 8.24 -17.65 -1.28
N GLN A 98 7.60 -17.82 -0.12
CA GLN A 98 8.29 -18.22 1.11
C GLN A 98 8.96 -19.59 0.97
N SER A 99 8.33 -20.53 0.26
CA SER A 99 8.88 -21.86 -0.06
C SER A 99 10.17 -21.80 -0.89
N ALA A 100 10.41 -20.69 -1.59
CA ALA A 100 11.64 -20.44 -2.36
C ALA A 100 12.62 -19.50 -1.61
N GLY A 101 12.39 -19.25 -0.32
CA GLY A 101 13.20 -18.38 0.53
C GLY A 101 12.89 -16.88 0.38
N GLY A 102 11.80 -16.52 -0.28
CA GLY A 102 11.33 -15.14 -0.40
C GLY A 102 10.44 -14.70 0.77
N TRP A 103 9.83 -13.52 0.64
CA TRP A 103 8.97 -12.92 1.67
C TRP A 103 7.48 -13.02 1.37
N GLN A 104 7.08 -13.32 0.13
CA GLN A 104 5.69 -13.43 -0.33
C GLN A 104 4.79 -12.30 0.20
N ARG A 105 5.20 -11.05 -0.02
CA ARG A 105 4.50 -9.86 0.49
C ARG A 105 3.40 -9.36 -0.45
N CYS A 106 3.22 -10.00 -1.60
CA CYS A 106 2.24 -9.60 -2.60
C CYS A 106 0.86 -10.25 -2.40
N GLY A 107 0.63 -10.94 -1.27
CA GLY A 107 -0.55 -11.78 -1.05
C GLY A 107 -0.27 -13.19 -1.56
N GLU A 108 -0.43 -13.36 -2.88
CA GLU A 108 0.08 -14.54 -3.57
C GLU A 108 1.53 -14.35 -4.00
N ALA A 109 2.26 -15.46 -4.15
CA ALA A 109 3.62 -15.41 -4.68
C ALA A 109 3.58 -15.00 -6.15
N VAL A 110 4.19 -13.86 -6.47
CA VAL A 110 4.35 -13.40 -7.85
C VAL A 110 5.38 -14.26 -8.57
N PHE A 111 6.41 -14.73 -7.86
CA PHE A 111 7.37 -15.72 -8.35
C PHE A 111 7.31 -16.95 -7.46
N ALA A 112 6.95 -18.10 -8.03
CA ALA A 112 6.89 -19.36 -7.28
C ALA A 112 8.28 -19.84 -6.84
N ASN A 113 9.31 -19.58 -7.66
CA ASN A 113 10.70 -19.93 -7.40
C ASN A 113 11.66 -19.02 -8.17
N LYS A 114 12.97 -19.24 -7.98
CA LYS A 114 14.04 -18.45 -8.61
C LYS A 114 14.30 -18.81 -10.09
N ASP A 115 13.62 -19.83 -10.60
CA ASP A 115 13.72 -20.27 -12.00
C ASP A 115 12.75 -19.54 -12.93
N ASP A 116 11.82 -18.77 -12.36
CA ASP A 116 10.90 -17.92 -13.12
C ASP A 116 11.67 -16.98 -14.08
N PRO A 117 11.32 -16.94 -15.38
CA PRO A 117 12.03 -16.13 -16.37
C PRO A 117 12.04 -14.63 -16.03
N ASP A 118 10.94 -14.11 -15.50
CA ASP A 118 10.83 -12.70 -15.10
C ASP A 118 11.65 -12.46 -13.82
N TYR A 119 11.69 -13.40 -12.88
CA TYR A 119 12.60 -13.31 -11.72
C TYR A 119 14.07 -13.25 -12.16
N ARG A 120 14.48 -14.11 -13.10
CA ARG A 120 15.87 -14.13 -13.61
C ARG A 120 16.24 -12.85 -14.35
N ARG A 121 15.32 -12.30 -15.16
CA ARG A 121 15.51 -10.99 -15.83
C ARG A 121 15.66 -9.87 -14.81
N PHE A 122 14.81 -9.88 -13.78
CA PHE A 122 14.88 -8.91 -12.69
C PHE A 122 16.23 -9.01 -11.97
N LEU A 123 16.66 -10.22 -11.57
CA LEU A 123 17.95 -10.46 -10.93
C LEU A 123 19.12 -10.01 -11.80
N ALA A 124 19.09 -10.28 -13.11
CA ALA A 124 20.11 -9.84 -14.05
C ALA A 124 20.18 -8.32 -14.15
N ALA A 125 19.03 -7.63 -14.26
CA ALA A 125 18.96 -6.17 -14.30
C ALA A 125 19.59 -5.53 -13.05
N LEU A 126 19.23 -6.02 -11.85
CA LEU A 126 19.82 -5.53 -10.60
C LEU A 126 21.30 -5.89 -10.46
N THR A 127 21.74 -7.01 -11.01
CA THR A 127 23.16 -7.41 -11.04
C THR A 127 23.98 -6.50 -11.96
N GLY A 128 23.42 -6.14 -13.11
CA GLY A 128 23.98 -5.11 -13.99
C GLY A 128 24.11 -3.77 -13.27
N LEU A 129 23.05 -3.35 -12.57
CA LEU A 129 23.06 -2.12 -11.77
C LEU A 129 24.14 -2.15 -10.67
N ARG A 130 24.28 -3.25 -9.93
CA ARG A 130 25.34 -3.44 -8.92
C ARG A 130 26.73 -3.31 -9.55
N THR A 131 26.92 -3.90 -10.73
CA THR A 131 28.20 -3.85 -11.46
C THR A 131 28.53 -2.43 -11.90
N MET A 132 27.55 -1.70 -12.43
CA MET A 132 27.71 -0.28 -12.77
C MET A 132 28.10 0.56 -11.53
N LEU A 133 27.44 0.32 -10.40
CA LEU A 133 27.75 0.97 -9.11
C LEU A 133 29.12 0.59 -8.53
N ALA A 134 29.70 -0.53 -8.93
CA ALA A 134 31.08 -0.89 -8.56
C ALA A 134 32.10 -0.13 -9.42
N GLN A 135 31.79 0.08 -10.70
CA GLN A 135 32.65 0.83 -11.63
C GLN A 135 32.58 2.35 -11.42
N ARG A 136 31.40 2.84 -11.06
CA ARG A 136 31.11 4.25 -10.80
C ARG A 136 30.41 4.40 -9.45
N PRO A 137 31.14 4.16 -8.34
CA PRO A 137 30.58 4.31 -7.01
C PRO A 137 30.18 5.76 -6.76
N ARG A 138 29.21 5.96 -5.86
CA ARG A 138 28.96 7.27 -5.28
C ARG A 138 30.18 7.77 -4.53
N GLU A 139 30.31 9.08 -4.39
CA GLU A 139 31.43 9.71 -3.67
C GLU A 139 31.55 9.19 -2.22
N ASP A 140 30.43 8.99 -1.52
CA ASP A 140 30.40 8.42 -0.16
C ASP A 140 30.80 6.94 -0.11
N LEU A 141 30.72 6.22 -1.24
CA LEU A 141 31.17 4.83 -1.33
C LEU A 141 32.66 4.73 -1.64
N LEU A 142 33.29 5.80 -2.17
CA LEU A 142 34.74 5.85 -2.37
C LEU A 142 35.47 5.88 -1.02
N SER A 143 34.95 6.61 -0.03
CA SER A 143 35.53 6.68 1.31
C SER A 143 35.47 5.36 2.09
N LEU A 144 34.59 4.43 1.68
CA LEU A 144 34.49 3.10 2.27
C LEU A 144 35.50 2.12 1.70
N LYS A 145 36.09 2.37 0.54
CA LYS A 145 36.97 1.43 -0.14
C LYS A 145 38.20 1.10 0.71
N GLY A 146 38.45 -0.18 0.95
CA GLY A 146 39.54 -0.66 1.80
C GLY A 146 39.28 -0.56 3.31
N THR A 147 38.12 -0.07 3.74
CA THR A 147 37.73 -0.01 5.15
C THR A 147 37.02 -1.29 5.60
N ALA A 148 37.01 -1.57 6.91
CA ALA A 148 36.24 -2.68 7.46
C ALA A 148 34.73 -2.55 7.21
N VAL A 149 34.22 -1.33 7.01
CA VAL A 149 32.80 -1.06 6.70
C VAL A 149 32.42 -1.62 5.32
N GLU A 150 33.37 -1.67 4.37
CA GLU A 150 33.14 -2.26 3.05
C GLU A 150 32.72 -3.73 3.14
N SER A 151 33.35 -4.48 4.05
CA SER A 151 33.15 -5.93 4.23
C SER A 151 32.22 -6.30 5.39
N GLN A 152 31.88 -5.37 6.30
CA GLN A 152 31.08 -5.63 7.51
C GLN A 152 29.67 -6.16 7.19
N PRO A 153 29.29 -7.42 7.46
CA PRO A 153 27.97 -8.01 7.15
C PRO A 153 26.80 -7.10 7.55
N VAL A 154 25.98 -6.69 6.57
CA VAL A 154 24.75 -5.93 6.83
C VAL A 154 23.63 -6.93 7.05
N VAL A 155 23.24 -7.10 8.31
CA VAL A 155 22.02 -7.83 8.65
C VAL A 155 20.86 -6.85 8.52
N LEU A 156 20.06 -7.01 7.47
CA LEU A 156 18.80 -6.28 7.38
C LEU A 156 17.90 -6.74 8.54
N PRO A 157 17.20 -5.83 9.23
CA PRO A 157 16.17 -6.25 10.16
C PRO A 157 15.17 -7.12 9.42
N ALA A 158 14.64 -8.14 10.11
CA ALA A 158 13.55 -8.92 9.56
C ALA A 158 12.47 -7.95 9.04
N PRO A 159 11.92 -8.17 7.84
CA PRO A 159 10.86 -7.31 7.33
C PRO A 159 9.75 -7.25 8.38
N PRO A 160 9.10 -6.08 8.57
CA PRO A 160 8.01 -5.97 9.52
C PRO A 160 7.02 -7.11 9.27
N PRO A 161 6.45 -7.70 10.34
CA PRO A 161 5.49 -8.78 10.18
C PRO A 161 4.41 -8.33 9.18
N PRO A 162 3.88 -9.25 8.35
CA PRO A 162 2.73 -8.91 7.53
C PRO A 162 1.70 -8.27 8.46
N MET A 163 0.95 -7.26 8.00
CA MET A 163 -0.25 -6.89 8.75
C MET A 163 -0.98 -8.18 9.02
N PRO A 164 -1.27 -8.52 10.29
CA PRO A 164 -1.74 -9.84 10.63
C PRO A 164 -2.92 -10.16 9.73
N ASP A 165 -2.81 -11.22 8.94
CA ASP A 165 -4.01 -11.90 8.51
C ASP A 165 -4.66 -12.33 9.81
N GLU A 166 -5.79 -11.70 10.12
CA GLU A 166 -6.60 -11.95 11.30
C GLU A 166 -7.27 -13.35 11.24
N ALA A 167 -6.59 -14.32 10.63
CA ALA A 167 -6.92 -15.73 10.62
C ALA A 167 -6.83 -16.26 12.05
N GLY A 168 -8.00 -16.41 12.68
CA GLY A 168 -8.14 -16.80 14.09
C GLY A 168 -8.61 -15.68 15.02
N SER A 169 -8.80 -14.46 14.53
CA SER A 169 -9.49 -13.40 15.28
C SER A 169 -11.01 -13.61 15.28
N ALA A 170 -11.71 -12.95 16.19
CA ALA A 170 -13.18 -12.82 16.12
C ALA A 170 -13.65 -12.01 14.91
N TRP A 171 -12.75 -11.38 14.15
CA TRP A 171 -13.06 -10.52 13.02
C TRP A 171 -13.10 -11.27 11.69
N VAL A 172 -14.10 -10.93 10.89
CA VAL A 172 -14.30 -11.46 9.53
C VAL A 172 -14.45 -10.29 8.56
N TYR A 173 -13.65 -10.27 7.50
CA TYR A 173 -13.76 -9.26 6.46
C TYR A 173 -15.05 -9.40 5.66
N LEU A 174 -15.73 -8.28 5.39
CA LEU A 174 -16.93 -8.25 4.55
C LEU A 174 -16.67 -8.70 3.12
N SER A 175 -15.45 -8.50 2.61
CA SER A 175 -15.05 -8.98 1.30
C SER A 175 -14.97 -10.51 1.20
N ASN A 176 -14.90 -11.23 2.33
CA ASN A 176 -14.97 -12.69 2.38
C ASN A 176 -16.40 -13.21 2.55
N LEU A 177 -17.37 -12.33 2.79
CA LEU A 177 -18.76 -12.69 3.03
C LEU A 177 -19.59 -12.52 1.74
N PRO A 178 -20.58 -13.39 1.52
CA PRO A 178 -21.61 -13.14 0.52
C PRO A 178 -22.46 -11.94 0.97
N TRP A 179 -22.63 -10.95 0.10
CA TRP A 179 -23.65 -9.92 0.30
C TRP A 179 -25.00 -10.44 -0.20
N GLU A 180 -26.09 -9.95 0.38
CA GLU A 180 -27.46 -10.15 -0.11
C GLU A 180 -27.67 -9.40 -1.44
N SER A 181 -27.16 -8.16 -1.53
CA SER A 181 -27.16 -7.36 -2.75
C SER A 181 -26.01 -6.34 -2.74
N GLY A 182 -25.65 -5.85 -3.92
CA GLY A 182 -24.63 -4.82 -4.08
C GLY A 182 -24.84 -4.04 -5.38
N ARG A 183 -24.78 -2.72 -5.31
CA ARG A 183 -24.85 -1.80 -6.45
C ARG A 183 -23.83 -0.69 -6.32
N ALA A 184 -23.22 -0.33 -7.43
CA ALA A 184 -22.35 0.83 -7.59
C ALA A 184 -22.86 1.66 -8.78
N GLY A 185 -22.86 2.98 -8.64
CA GLY A 185 -23.38 3.89 -9.66
C GLY A 185 -22.60 3.84 -10.97
N TRP A 186 -21.32 3.53 -10.88
CA TRP A 186 -20.43 3.35 -12.03
C TRP A 186 -19.38 2.27 -11.76
N THR A 187 -19.05 1.50 -12.79
CA THR A 187 -17.91 0.56 -12.77
C THR A 187 -17.21 0.55 -14.12
N ARG A 188 -15.90 0.28 -14.11
CA ARG A 188 -15.08 0.32 -15.33
C ARG A 188 -15.57 -0.65 -16.42
N ASN A 189 -16.14 -1.78 -16.05
CA ASN A 189 -16.67 -2.80 -16.96
C ASN A 189 -18.19 -2.69 -17.18
N GLY A 190 -18.87 -1.71 -16.57
CA GLY A 190 -20.30 -1.47 -16.76
C GLY A 190 -21.25 -2.47 -16.08
N ASP A 191 -20.77 -3.32 -15.17
CA ASP A 191 -21.62 -4.29 -14.46
C ASP A 191 -22.41 -3.69 -13.27
N GLY A 192 -22.09 -2.47 -12.84
CA GLY A 192 -22.74 -1.80 -11.71
C GLY A 192 -22.55 -2.50 -10.36
N LEU A 193 -21.50 -3.32 -10.19
CA LEU A 193 -21.24 -4.07 -8.96
C LEU A 193 -20.08 -3.50 -8.14
N PRO A 194 -20.15 -3.50 -6.80
CA PRO A 194 -18.99 -3.27 -5.95
C PRO A 194 -17.90 -4.34 -6.17
N ARG A 195 -16.67 -4.03 -5.78
CA ARG A 195 -15.51 -4.92 -5.85
C ARG A 195 -15.05 -5.37 -4.48
N ARG A 196 -14.63 -6.63 -4.39
CA ARG A 196 -14.03 -7.21 -3.18
C ARG A 196 -12.52 -7.06 -3.28
N ASP A 197 -11.90 -6.50 -2.24
CA ASP A 197 -10.44 -6.32 -2.12
C ASP A 197 -9.78 -5.50 -3.23
N ARG A 198 -10.61 -4.81 -4.03
CA ARG A 198 -10.25 -3.96 -5.16
C ARG A 198 -11.15 -2.74 -5.19
N ASP A 199 -10.69 -1.66 -5.81
CA ASP A 199 -11.55 -0.53 -6.17
C ASP A 199 -12.38 -0.83 -7.44
N VAL A 200 -13.32 0.05 -7.79
CA VAL A 200 -14.21 -0.10 -8.97
C VAL A 200 -13.49 -0.09 -10.34
N THR A 201 -12.17 0.14 -10.34
CA THR A 201 -11.32 0.11 -11.53
C THR A 201 -10.39 -1.11 -11.58
N GLU A 202 -10.58 -2.07 -10.66
CA GLU A 202 -9.77 -3.29 -10.47
C GLU A 202 -8.39 -3.07 -9.84
N ASN A 203 -8.14 -1.89 -9.28
CA ASN A 203 -6.88 -1.58 -8.60
C ASN A 203 -6.95 -1.89 -7.10
N LEU A 204 -5.81 -1.87 -6.42
CA LEU A 204 -5.76 -2.02 -4.97
C LEU A 204 -6.49 -0.85 -4.29
N LEU A 205 -7.30 -1.14 -3.26
CA LEU A 205 -8.01 -0.11 -2.50
C LEU A 205 -7.04 0.94 -1.97
N ARG A 206 -7.38 2.21 -2.17
CA ARG A 206 -6.55 3.34 -1.75
C ARG A 206 -7.41 4.44 -1.14
N LEU A 207 -6.92 4.99 -0.03
CA LEU A 207 -7.47 6.17 0.62
C LEU A 207 -6.31 7.09 0.99
N GLY A 208 -6.28 8.29 0.41
CA GLY A 208 -5.12 9.17 0.49
C GLY A 208 -3.85 8.47 0.01
N LYS A 209 -2.83 8.42 0.87
CA LYS A 209 -1.56 7.71 0.56
C LYS A 209 -1.54 6.24 0.98
N GLN A 210 -2.53 5.78 1.74
CA GLN A 210 -2.55 4.43 2.29
C GLN A 210 -3.22 3.46 1.31
N ARG A 211 -2.62 2.29 1.13
CA ARG A 211 -3.17 1.17 0.35
C ARG A 211 -3.70 0.09 1.29
N TYR A 212 -4.79 -0.57 0.88
CA TYR A 212 -5.47 -1.61 1.67
C TYR A 212 -5.67 -2.86 0.82
N ARG A 213 -5.38 -4.03 1.42
CA ARG A 213 -5.57 -5.34 0.77
C ARG A 213 -6.97 -5.89 0.95
N LYS A 214 -7.67 -5.45 2.01
CA LYS A 214 -9.00 -5.93 2.37
C LYS A 214 -9.98 -4.78 2.39
N GLY A 215 -11.20 -5.04 1.92
CA GLY A 215 -12.29 -4.08 1.93
C GLY A 215 -13.19 -4.18 0.71
N LEU A 216 -14.05 -3.18 0.53
CA LEU A 216 -14.98 -3.09 -0.59
C LEU A 216 -14.76 -1.79 -1.36
N GLY A 217 -14.60 -1.88 -2.67
CA GLY A 217 -14.54 -0.74 -3.57
C GLY A 217 -15.88 -0.52 -4.24
N THR A 218 -16.32 0.73 -4.31
CA THR A 218 -17.58 1.10 -4.93
C THR A 218 -17.51 2.49 -5.60
N HIS A 219 -18.62 2.93 -6.16
CA HIS A 219 -18.80 4.25 -6.72
C HIS A 219 -20.18 4.79 -6.35
N ALA A 220 -20.28 6.05 -5.93
CA ALA A 220 -21.58 6.64 -5.62
C ALA A 220 -22.49 6.74 -6.87
N PRO A 221 -23.82 6.73 -6.69
CA PRO A 221 -24.51 6.22 -5.51
C PRO A 221 -24.32 4.70 -5.38
N SER A 222 -24.13 4.21 -4.15
CA SER A 222 -23.90 2.80 -3.87
C SER A 222 -24.68 2.31 -2.68
N GLU A 223 -25.10 1.04 -2.74
CA GLU A 223 -25.65 0.30 -1.61
C GLU A 223 -25.15 -1.15 -1.64
N ILE A 224 -24.65 -1.63 -0.50
CA ILE A 224 -24.23 -3.02 -0.29
C ILE A 224 -24.92 -3.55 0.95
N VAL A 225 -25.63 -4.67 0.82
CA VAL A 225 -26.48 -5.23 1.88
C VAL A 225 -25.96 -6.58 2.31
N TYR A 226 -25.76 -6.78 3.60
CA TYR A 226 -25.36 -8.05 4.21
C TYR A 226 -26.42 -8.50 5.20
N ARG A 227 -26.73 -9.80 5.18
CA ARG A 227 -27.43 -10.46 6.28
C ARG A 227 -26.43 -10.82 7.38
N LEU A 228 -26.70 -10.33 8.57
CA LEU A 228 -25.92 -10.60 9.77
C LEU A 228 -26.59 -11.68 10.64
N ASP A 229 -27.91 -11.81 10.57
CA ASP A 229 -28.73 -12.75 11.36
C ASP A 229 -28.38 -12.71 12.87
N GLY A 230 -28.06 -11.52 13.40
CA GLY A 230 -27.67 -11.31 14.79
C GLY A 230 -26.32 -11.93 15.23
N GLN A 231 -25.52 -12.48 14.31
CA GLN A 231 -24.30 -13.25 14.62
C GLN A 231 -23.06 -12.39 14.92
N TYR A 232 -23.18 -11.07 14.79
CA TYR A 232 -22.06 -10.13 14.89
C TYR A 232 -22.35 -9.06 15.94
N ALA A 233 -21.29 -8.59 16.61
CA ALA A 233 -21.37 -7.57 17.66
C ALA A 233 -20.98 -6.18 17.14
N ARG A 234 -20.02 -6.12 16.22
CA ARG A 234 -19.35 -4.86 15.85
C ARG A 234 -18.98 -4.79 14.39
N PHE A 235 -19.14 -3.63 13.76
CA PHE A 235 -18.67 -3.33 12.41
C PHE A 235 -17.60 -2.24 12.46
N ARG A 236 -16.50 -2.45 11.74
CA ARG A 236 -15.40 -1.49 11.62
C ARG A 236 -14.93 -1.34 10.18
N ALA A 237 -14.64 -0.11 9.76
CA ALA A 237 -13.99 0.18 8.49
C ALA A 237 -13.28 1.54 8.51
N THR A 238 -12.35 1.76 7.59
CA THR A 238 -11.86 3.09 7.20
C THR A 238 -12.51 3.48 5.88
N VAL A 239 -13.10 4.66 5.80
CA VAL A 239 -13.90 5.12 4.67
C VAL A 239 -13.34 6.42 4.08
N GLY A 240 -13.52 6.61 2.78
CA GLY A 240 -13.19 7.86 2.10
C GLY A 240 -13.39 7.78 0.58
N GLY A 241 -13.46 8.95 -0.05
CA GLY A 241 -13.43 9.05 -1.51
C GLY A 241 -12.03 8.71 -2.03
N ALA A 242 -11.97 7.98 -3.14
CA ALA A 242 -10.77 7.35 -3.68
C ALA A 242 -10.27 7.98 -4.99
N GLU A 243 -10.96 9.03 -5.47
CA GLU A 243 -10.60 9.77 -6.67
C GLU A 243 -10.61 11.28 -6.38
N GLN A 244 -9.73 12.04 -7.04
CA GLN A 244 -9.61 13.48 -6.83
C GLN A 244 -10.79 14.21 -7.47
N GLY A 245 -11.39 15.17 -6.76
CA GLY A 245 -12.49 15.98 -7.27
C GLY A 245 -13.89 15.44 -6.97
N GLY A 246 -14.02 14.20 -6.48
CA GLY A 246 -15.30 13.66 -6.04
C GLY A 246 -15.67 14.06 -4.60
N THR A 247 -16.97 13.95 -4.29
CA THR A 247 -17.51 14.15 -2.95
C THR A 247 -18.47 13.03 -2.57
N VAL A 248 -18.26 12.43 -1.40
CA VAL A 248 -19.04 11.25 -1.00
C VAL A 248 -19.46 11.34 0.46
N VAL A 249 -20.63 10.77 0.77
CA VAL A 249 -21.09 10.54 2.15
C VAL A 249 -21.24 9.05 2.37
N PHE A 250 -20.58 8.53 3.40
CA PHE A 250 -20.70 7.15 3.83
C PHE A 250 -21.72 7.05 4.95
N GLN A 251 -22.64 6.08 4.81
CA GLN A 251 -23.64 5.79 5.82
C GLN A 251 -23.68 4.28 6.11
N VAL A 252 -23.87 3.94 7.38
CA VAL A 252 -24.06 2.56 7.84
C VAL A 252 -25.42 2.46 8.50
N PHE A 253 -26.24 1.52 8.05
CA PHE A 253 -27.53 1.23 8.67
C PHE A 253 -27.56 -0.20 9.20
N GLY A 254 -28.17 -0.38 10.37
CA GLY A 254 -28.57 -1.69 10.89
C GLY A 254 -30.09 -1.71 11.05
N ASP A 255 -30.78 -2.63 10.38
CA ASP A 255 -32.25 -2.75 10.37
C ASP A 255 -32.93 -1.39 10.15
N ASP A 256 -32.47 -0.67 9.11
CA ASP A 256 -32.93 0.67 8.69
C ASP A 256 -32.61 1.83 9.65
N ARG A 257 -31.98 1.57 10.80
CA ARG A 257 -31.48 2.63 11.69
C ARG A 257 -30.10 3.08 11.28
N LEU A 258 -29.92 4.40 11.06
CA LEU A 258 -28.61 4.99 10.83
C LEU A 258 -27.70 4.83 12.07
N LEU A 259 -26.57 4.16 11.89
CA LEU A 259 -25.58 3.88 12.93
C LEU A 259 -24.35 4.79 12.81
N PHE A 260 -24.01 5.17 11.59
CA PHE A 260 -22.87 6.03 11.28
C PHE A 260 -23.16 6.85 10.03
N GLU A 261 -22.71 8.11 10.04
CA GLU A 261 -22.62 8.96 8.86
C GLU A 261 -21.29 9.72 8.89
N SER A 262 -20.59 9.78 7.75
CA SER A 262 -19.32 10.48 7.67
C SER A 262 -19.44 12.00 7.54
N GLY A 263 -20.60 12.52 7.14
CA GLY A 263 -20.67 13.82 6.45
C GLY A 263 -19.94 13.76 5.10
N VAL A 264 -19.91 14.89 4.38
CA VAL A 264 -19.22 14.98 3.08
C VAL A 264 -17.71 14.80 3.28
N LEU A 265 -17.12 13.86 2.54
CA LEU A 265 -15.69 13.64 2.46
C LEU A 265 -15.20 14.00 1.06
N LYS A 266 -14.14 14.81 1.00
CA LYS A 266 -13.47 15.11 -0.28
C LYS A 266 -12.57 13.97 -0.70
N GLY A 267 -12.71 13.55 -1.95
CA GLY A 267 -11.96 12.44 -2.51
C GLY A 267 -10.44 12.64 -2.42
N MET A 268 -9.73 11.58 -2.03
CA MET A 268 -8.29 11.52 -1.79
C MET A 268 -7.72 12.49 -0.72
N GLY A 269 -8.55 13.34 -0.10
CA GLY A 269 -8.14 14.32 0.90
C GLY A 269 -8.46 13.91 2.34
N GLU A 270 -9.63 13.31 2.56
CA GLU A 270 -10.15 13.00 3.89
C GLU A 270 -10.48 11.51 4.04
N VAL A 271 -10.21 10.99 5.24
CA VAL A 271 -10.57 9.62 5.64
C VAL A 271 -11.21 9.64 7.01
N LYS A 272 -12.19 8.77 7.24
CA LYS A 272 -12.79 8.55 8.56
C LYS A 272 -12.76 7.08 8.92
N THR A 273 -12.71 6.78 10.21
CA THR A 273 -12.92 5.43 10.72
C THR A 273 -14.34 5.34 11.27
N THR A 274 -15.05 4.28 10.89
CA THR A 274 -16.30 3.88 11.53
C THR A 274 -16.05 2.66 12.40
N ASP A 275 -16.66 2.67 13.57
CA ASP A 275 -16.58 1.60 14.54
C ASP A 275 -17.88 1.60 15.38
N VAL A 276 -18.86 0.80 14.95
CA VAL A 276 -20.24 0.83 15.47
C VAL A 276 -20.71 -0.55 15.93
N SER A 277 -21.58 -0.56 16.93
CA SER A 277 -22.27 -1.78 17.34
C SER A 277 -23.28 -2.21 16.28
N VAL A 278 -23.23 -3.50 15.92
CA VAL A 278 -24.23 -4.19 15.11
C VAL A 278 -24.82 -5.38 15.88
N ALA A 279 -24.71 -5.36 17.20
CA ALA A 279 -25.26 -6.40 18.05
C ALA A 279 -26.77 -6.52 17.82
N ARG A 280 -27.22 -7.75 17.54
CA ARG A 280 -28.63 -8.09 17.25
C ARG A 280 -29.19 -7.42 15.98
N VAL A 281 -28.33 -6.90 15.11
CA VAL A 281 -28.75 -6.43 13.79
C VAL A 281 -28.95 -7.62 12.87
N ASP A 282 -30.06 -7.66 12.14
CA ASP A 282 -30.33 -8.70 11.15
C ASP A 282 -29.76 -8.34 9.78
N ARG A 283 -29.87 -7.07 9.37
CA ARG A 283 -29.39 -6.57 8.08
C ARG A 283 -28.51 -5.34 8.23
N LEU A 284 -27.29 -5.42 7.70
CA LEU A 284 -26.36 -4.31 7.56
C LEU A 284 -26.43 -3.73 6.15
N ARG A 285 -26.65 -2.42 6.02
CA ARG A 285 -26.56 -1.70 4.74
C ARG A 285 -25.41 -0.71 4.79
N LEU A 286 -24.52 -0.80 3.81
CA LEU A 286 -23.43 0.15 3.57
C LEU A 286 -23.82 1.02 2.38
N VAL A 287 -23.99 2.31 2.61
CA VAL A 287 -24.48 3.26 1.60
C VAL A 287 -23.42 4.32 1.34
N VAL A 288 -23.24 4.67 0.07
CA VAL A 288 -22.43 5.83 -0.35
C VAL A 288 -23.29 6.74 -1.23
N THR A 289 -23.44 8.00 -0.84
CA THR A 289 -24.13 9.02 -1.64
C THR A 289 -23.13 9.93 -2.35
N ASP A 290 -23.61 10.69 -3.32
CA ASP A 290 -22.85 11.58 -4.21
C ASP A 290 -22.60 12.99 -3.63
N GLY A 291 -22.64 13.12 -2.30
CA GLY A 291 -22.42 14.40 -1.61
C GLY A 291 -23.40 15.53 -1.93
N GLY A 292 -24.40 15.31 -2.80
CA GLY A 292 -25.32 16.31 -3.30
C GLY A 292 -24.78 17.16 -4.45
N ASP A 293 -23.63 16.84 -5.04
CA ASP A 293 -23.04 17.60 -6.13
C ASP A 293 -22.88 16.84 -7.46
N ASN A 294 -23.56 15.69 -7.61
CA ASN A 294 -23.49 14.68 -8.68
C ASN A 294 -22.42 13.61 -8.45
N TYR A 295 -22.49 12.50 -9.20
CA TYR A 295 -21.65 11.33 -8.94
C TYR A 295 -20.29 11.33 -9.63
N TYR A 296 -19.88 12.38 -10.35
CA TYR A 296 -18.61 12.36 -11.09
C TYR A 296 -17.41 12.29 -10.14
N ALA A 297 -16.48 11.36 -10.43
CA ALA A 297 -15.28 11.10 -9.64
C ALA A 297 -15.54 10.56 -8.21
N ASP A 298 -16.69 9.94 -7.98
CA ASP A 298 -17.09 9.41 -6.67
C ASP A 298 -16.73 7.94 -6.46
N MET A 299 -15.53 7.55 -6.89
CA MET A 299 -14.94 6.30 -6.42
C MET A 299 -14.85 6.36 -4.89
N ALA A 300 -15.29 5.30 -4.22
CA ALA A 300 -15.40 5.24 -2.77
C ALA A 300 -14.93 3.89 -2.26
N ASN A 301 -14.16 3.86 -1.17
CA ASN A 301 -13.62 2.62 -0.61
C ASN A 301 -14.02 2.46 0.87
N TRP A 302 -14.60 1.30 1.19
CA TRP A 302 -14.74 0.77 2.55
C TRP A 302 -13.50 -0.10 2.85
N ALA A 303 -12.39 0.54 3.19
CA ALA A 303 -11.12 -0.11 3.47
C ALA A 303 -11.13 -0.81 4.85
N ASP A 304 -10.49 -1.98 4.93
CA ASP A 304 -10.44 -2.82 6.14
C ASP A 304 -11.83 -3.12 6.73
N ALA A 305 -12.87 -3.19 5.88
CA ALA A 305 -14.24 -3.38 6.31
C ALA A 305 -14.47 -4.81 6.87
N LYS A 306 -14.81 -4.90 8.15
CA LYS A 306 -14.89 -6.16 8.89
C LYS A 306 -15.93 -6.15 10.00
N LEU A 307 -16.36 -7.36 10.37
CA LEU A 307 -17.34 -7.63 11.42
C LEU A 307 -16.73 -8.50 12.52
N GLU A 308 -16.99 -8.18 13.77
CA GLU A 308 -16.64 -8.99 14.93
C GLU A 308 -17.78 -9.96 15.23
N ARG A 309 -17.49 -11.26 15.30
CA ARG A 309 -18.45 -12.29 15.72
C ARG A 309 -18.91 -12.02 17.15
N ALA A 310 -20.20 -12.21 17.40
CA ALA A 310 -20.74 -12.12 18.75
C ALA A 310 -20.25 -13.30 19.60
N ASP A 311 -19.88 -13.04 20.85
CA ASP A 311 -19.61 -14.09 21.83
C ASP A 311 -20.90 -14.84 22.15
N VAL A 312 -21.01 -16.07 21.65
CA VAL A 312 -22.19 -16.94 21.77
C VAL A 312 -22.53 -17.28 23.24
N ALA A 313 -21.60 -17.07 24.18
CA ALA A 313 -21.81 -17.33 25.61
C ALA A 313 -22.65 -16.26 26.33
N ALA A 314 -22.78 -15.04 25.82
CA ALA A 314 -23.44 -13.95 26.54
C ALA A 314 -24.96 -13.84 26.29
N THR A 315 -25.50 -14.60 25.34
CA THR A 315 -26.91 -14.51 24.90
C THR A 315 -27.82 -15.57 25.51
N ALA A 316 -27.29 -16.63 26.11
CA ALA A 316 -28.09 -17.71 26.69
C ALA A 316 -28.59 -17.44 28.13
N ASP A 317 -28.05 -16.43 28.83
CA ASP A 317 -28.28 -16.23 30.28
C ASP A 317 -29.19 -15.04 30.64
N ARG A 318 -29.93 -14.48 29.67
CA ARG A 318 -30.90 -13.39 29.93
C ARG A 318 -32.35 -13.75 29.58
N GLY A 319 -32.63 -15.04 29.46
CA GLY A 319 -33.95 -15.59 29.17
C GLY A 319 -34.34 -16.69 30.16
N ARG A 320 -34.41 -16.37 31.45
CA ARG A 320 -35.21 -17.09 32.46
C ARG A 320 -35.85 -16.09 33.40
#